data_AF-A0A916QYF6-F1
#
_entry.id   AF-A0A916QYF6-F1
#
_cell.length_a   1.000
_cell.length_b   1.000
_cell.length_c   1.000
_cell.angle_alpha   90.00
_cell.angle_beta   90.00
_cell.angle_gamma   90.00
#
_symmetry.space_group_name_H-M   'P 1'
#
loop_
_entity.id
_entity.type
_entity.pdbx_description
1 polymer ?
#
loop_
_entity_poly.entity_id
_entity_poly.type
_entity_poly.pdbx_seq_one_letter_code
_entity_poly.pdbx_strand_id
1 'polypeptide(L)'
;MRNFLEPIFAEALEKSVDLEPENESLNIENPKGLFQELVLKNGTDVPRYKTEKCGGSEHEPSFISRVFVANRLYGEGQGGSKKEAEKCAAENALSKLRQRRLI
;
A
#
# COMPACT_ATOMS: atom_id res chain seq x y z
N MET A 1 20.50 39.30 5.13
CA MET A 1 20.88 38.80 6.45
C MET A 1 20.33 37.39 6.59
N ARG A 2 21.23 36.42 6.75
CA ARG A 2 20.92 35.02 7.08
C ARG A 2 20.82 34.93 8.61
N ASN A 3 19.76 34.32 9.12
CA ASN A 3 19.77 33.64 10.43
C ASN A 3 19.24 32.22 10.12
N PHE A 4 20.11 31.20 10.12
CA PHE A 4 20.49 30.34 11.27
C PHE A 4 19.23 29.67 11.84
N LEU A 5 19.03 28.37 11.65
CA LEU A 5 19.81 27.28 12.25
C LEU A 5 20.08 26.12 11.27
N GLU A 6 21.33 25.63 11.25
CA GLU A 6 21.72 24.32 10.70
C GLU A 6 21.52 23.19 11.76
N PRO A 7 22.13 21.98 11.67
CA PRO A 7 21.71 20.78 10.93
C PRO A 7 21.77 19.51 11.81
N ILE A 8 20.89 18.52 11.66
CA ILE A 8 20.95 17.28 12.47
C ILE A 8 20.29 16.19 11.60
N PHE A 9 20.89 15.10 11.09
CA PHE A 9 22.11 14.34 11.37
C PHE A 9 22.64 13.81 10.02
N ALA A 10 23.92 14.01 9.74
CA ALA A 10 24.65 13.39 8.62
C ALA A 10 25.56 12.25 9.10
N GLU A 11 25.13 11.47 10.11
CA GLU A 11 26.03 10.55 10.80
C GLU A 11 25.28 9.31 11.32
N ALA A 12 24.97 8.36 10.43
CA ALA A 12 24.65 6.98 10.82
C ALA A 12 24.67 5.97 9.64
N LEU A 13 25.42 6.23 8.56
CA LEU A 13 25.57 5.29 7.44
C LEU A 13 26.97 4.66 7.50
N GLU A 14 27.14 3.64 8.35
CA GLU A 14 28.06 2.52 8.13
C GLU A 14 28.12 1.64 9.39
N LYS A 15 27.35 0.53 9.39
CA LYS A 15 27.83 -0.80 9.78
C LYS A 15 26.74 -1.88 9.68
N SER A 16 27.09 -2.93 8.93
CA SER A 16 26.78 -4.36 9.13
C SER A 16 25.34 -4.87 9.03
N VAL A 17 25.04 -5.40 7.83
CA VAL A 17 24.35 -6.67 7.52
C VAL A 17 23.47 -7.29 8.61
N ASP A 18 22.16 -7.11 8.45
CA ASP A 18 21.18 -8.20 8.46
C ASP A 18 20.11 -7.85 7.42
N LEU A 19 19.97 -8.66 6.37
CA LEU A 19 18.91 -8.52 5.38
C LEU A 19 17.59 -9.00 6.01
N GLU A 20 17.01 -8.20 6.89
CA GLU A 20 15.59 -8.32 7.18
C GLU A 20 14.82 -7.73 5.99
N PRO A 21 13.77 -8.39 5.47
CA PRO A 21 12.90 -7.74 4.52
C PRO A 21 12.22 -6.61 5.28
N GLU A 22 12.79 -5.41 5.20
CA GLU A 22 12.17 -4.17 5.66
C GLU A 22 10.83 -4.09 4.95
N ASN A 23 9.81 -4.53 5.68
CA ASN A 23 8.41 -4.29 5.40
C ASN A 23 8.22 -2.81 5.68
N GLU A 24 8.82 -1.99 4.80
CA GLU A 24 8.68 -0.55 4.75
C GLU A 24 7.20 -0.33 4.47
N SER A 25 6.42 -0.27 5.56
CA SER A 25 5.02 0.08 5.55
C SER A 25 4.99 1.50 5.03
N LEU A 26 4.89 1.60 3.71
CA LEU A 26 4.82 2.87 3.01
C LEU A 26 3.66 3.59 3.68
N ASN A 27 3.95 4.73 4.30
CA ASN A 27 2.92 5.60 4.84
C ASN A 27 2.21 6.26 3.65
N ILE A 28 1.50 5.44 2.88
CA ILE A 28 0.78 5.87 1.70
C ILE A 28 -0.49 6.52 2.21
N GLU A 29 -0.49 7.85 2.16
CA GLU A 29 -1.62 8.65 2.60
C GLU A 29 -2.88 8.35 1.74
N ASN A 30 -2.68 7.95 0.48
CA ASN A 30 -3.77 7.58 -0.45
C ASN A 30 -3.41 6.40 -1.39
N PRO A 31 -3.45 5.15 -0.91
CA PRO A 31 -3.00 4.00 -1.69
C PRO A 31 -3.95 3.66 -2.84
N LYS A 32 -5.26 3.92 -2.68
CA LYS A 32 -6.24 3.73 -3.75
C LYS A 32 -6.00 4.69 -4.92
N GLY A 33 -5.73 5.97 -4.61
CA GLY A 33 -5.42 6.99 -5.61
C GLY A 33 -4.13 6.68 -6.36
N LEU A 34 -3.05 6.42 -5.65
CA LEU A 34 -1.77 6.06 -6.27
C LEU A 34 -1.87 4.80 -7.14
N PHE A 35 -2.55 3.76 -6.65
CA PHE A 35 -2.75 2.54 -7.44
C PHE A 35 -3.53 2.84 -8.72
N GLN A 36 -4.58 3.66 -8.64
CA GLN A 36 -5.36 4.08 -9.81
C GLN A 36 -4.51 4.83 -10.84
N GLU A 37 -3.71 5.81 -10.41
CA GLU A 37 -2.84 6.58 -11.30
C GLU A 37 -1.82 5.68 -12.01
N LEU A 38 -1.20 4.73 -11.28
CA LEU A 38 -0.22 3.81 -11.85
C LEU A 38 -0.82 2.88 -12.90
N VAL A 39 -1.99 2.31 -12.63
CA VAL A 39 -2.62 1.38 -13.59
C VAL A 39 -3.12 2.12 -14.83
N LEU A 40 -3.62 3.34 -14.67
CA LEU A 40 -4.01 4.20 -15.80
C LEU A 40 -2.80 4.63 -16.63
N LYS A 41 -1.69 5.01 -15.98
CA LYS A 41 -0.43 5.37 -16.66
C LYS A 41 0.14 4.20 -17.47
N ASN A 42 -0.04 2.97 -16.99
CA ASN A 42 0.39 1.75 -17.69
C ASN A 42 -0.59 1.29 -18.78
N GLY A 43 -1.62 2.09 -19.10
CA GLY A 43 -2.57 1.80 -20.19
C GLY A 43 -3.57 0.69 -19.85
N THR A 44 -3.80 0.41 -18.57
CA THR A 44 -4.75 -0.63 -18.12
C THR A 44 -6.06 -0.04 -17.59
N ASP A 45 -7.06 -0.90 -17.41
CA ASP A 45 -8.38 -0.52 -16.90
C ASP A 45 -8.33 0.08 -15.49
N VAL A 46 -9.39 0.82 -15.14
CA VAL A 46 -9.59 1.31 -13.77
C VAL A 46 -9.65 0.14 -12.75
N PRO A 47 -9.03 0.30 -11.56
CA PRO A 47 -9.12 -0.71 -10.50
C PRO A 47 -10.56 -0.97 -10.08
N ARG A 48 -10.93 -2.25 -9.96
CA ARG A 48 -12.22 -2.69 -9.42
C ARG A 48 -12.01 -3.38 -8.09
N TYR A 49 -12.68 -2.89 -7.05
CA TYR A 49 -12.65 -3.48 -5.73
C TYR A 49 -13.87 -4.38 -5.53
N LYS A 50 -13.65 -5.57 -4.97
CA LYS A 50 -14.71 -6.45 -4.47
C LYS A 50 -14.48 -6.65 -2.98
N THR A 51 -15.38 -6.12 -2.17
CA THR A 51 -15.28 -6.14 -0.71
C THR A 51 -16.45 -6.94 -0.12
N GLU A 52 -16.13 -7.92 0.71
CA GLU A 52 -17.10 -8.81 1.36
C GLU A 52 -16.84 -8.89 2.87
N LYS A 53 -17.91 -9.04 3.66
CA LYS A 53 -17.77 -9.35 5.10
C LYS A 53 -17.37 -10.81 5.21
N CYS A 54 -16.19 -11.08 5.76
CA CYS A 54 -15.65 -12.44 5.90
C CYS A 54 -15.87 -13.01 7.31
N GLY A 55 -16.26 -12.18 8.28
CA GLY A 55 -16.52 -12.64 9.64
C GLY A 55 -16.62 -11.50 10.63
N GLY A 56 -16.25 -11.77 11.88
CA GLY A 56 -16.28 -10.82 12.98
C GLY A 56 -17.64 -10.73 13.67
N SER A 57 -17.61 -10.24 14.91
CA SER A 57 -18.82 -10.01 15.72
C SER A 57 -19.59 -8.79 15.21
N GLU A 58 -20.74 -8.48 15.82
CA GLU A 58 -21.48 -7.25 15.49
C GLU A 58 -20.69 -5.98 15.79
N HIS A 59 -19.82 -6.02 16.82
CA HIS A 59 -19.03 -4.88 17.27
C HIS A 59 -17.62 -4.84 16.65
N GLU A 60 -17.14 -5.97 16.12
CA GLU A 60 -15.83 -6.08 15.48
C GLU A 60 -15.96 -6.89 14.18
N PRO A 61 -16.58 -6.32 13.13
CA PRO A 61 -16.75 -7.00 11.86
C PRO A 61 -15.41 -7.11 11.12
N SER A 62 -15.22 -8.18 10.37
CA SER A 62 -14.05 -8.39 9.52
C SER A 62 -14.44 -8.40 8.05
N PHE A 63 -13.69 -7.67 7.24
CA PHE A 63 -13.90 -7.54 5.80
C PHE A 63 -12.65 -7.95 5.03
N ILE A 64 -12.84 -8.59 3.89
CA ILE A 64 -11.80 -8.82 2.87
C ILE A 64 -12.15 -7.98 1.66
N SER A 65 -11.16 -7.28 1.10
CA SER A 65 -11.26 -6.60 -0.18
C SER A 65 -10.21 -7.13 -1.15
N ARG A 66 -10.62 -7.31 -2.41
CA ARG A 66 -9.76 -7.71 -3.53
C ARG A 66 -9.80 -6.65 -4.61
N VAL A 67 -8.64 -6.23 -5.08
CA VAL A 67 -8.50 -5.26 -6.19
C VAL A 67 -8.09 -5.95 -7.47
N PHE A 68 -8.85 -5.68 -8.53
CA PHE A 68 -8.67 -6.25 -9.86
C PHE A 68 -8.41 -5.17 -10.91
N VAL A 69 -7.54 -5.46 -11.87
CA VAL A 69 -7.31 -4.64 -13.07
C VAL A 69 -7.33 -5.58 -14.27
N ALA A 70 -8.12 -5.27 -15.30
CA ALA A 70 -8.34 -6.15 -16.45
C ALA A 70 -8.65 -7.62 -16.05
N ASN A 71 -9.54 -7.80 -15.06
CA ASN A 71 -9.92 -9.08 -14.45
C ASN A 71 -8.79 -9.88 -13.77
N ARG A 72 -7.57 -9.33 -13.63
CA ARG A 72 -6.48 -9.96 -12.87
C ARG A 72 -6.47 -9.41 -11.45
N LEU A 73 -6.23 -10.29 -10.47
CA LEU A 73 -6.07 -9.91 -9.06
C LEU A 73 -4.70 -9.25 -8.85
N TYR A 74 -4.68 -8.02 -8.36
CA TYR A 74 -3.45 -7.30 -8.04
C TYR A 74 -3.17 -7.27 -6.54
N GLY A 75 -4.20 -7.19 -5.70
CA GLY A 75 -4.04 -7.13 -4.25
C GLY A 75 -5.27 -7.66 -3.51
N GLU A 76 -5.04 -8.11 -2.29
CA GLU A 76 -6.08 -8.50 -1.34
C GLU A 76 -5.70 -7.90 0.01
N GLY A 77 -6.66 -7.38 0.76
CA GLY A 77 -6.44 -6.79 2.07
C GLY A 77 -7.62 -7.05 3.00
N GLN A 78 -7.35 -7.00 4.30
CA GLN A 78 -8.33 -7.20 5.36
C GLN A 78 -8.45 -5.95 6.22
N GLY A 79 -9.60 -5.77 6.86
CA GLY A 79 -9.82 -4.66 7.78
C GLY A 79 -11.10 -4.79 8.58
N GLY A 80 -11.21 -4.02 9.66
CA GLY A 80 -12.40 -3.91 10.49
C GLY A 80 -13.55 -3.16 9.80
N SER A 81 -13.26 -2.53 8.66
CA SER A 81 -14.24 -1.87 7.81
C SER A 81 -13.99 -2.13 6.34
N LYS A 82 -15.01 -1.93 5.49
CA LYS A 82 -14.85 -2.01 4.04
C LYS A 82 -13.76 -1.06 3.52
N LYS A 83 -13.71 0.16 4.04
CA LYS A 83 -12.74 1.19 3.63
C LYS A 83 -11.31 0.76 3.96
N GLU A 84 -11.11 0.23 5.16
CA GLU A 84 -9.81 -0.27 5.61
C GLU A 84 -9.36 -1.48 4.79
N ALA A 85 -10.25 -2.46 4.56
CA ALA A 85 -9.94 -3.62 3.71
C ALA A 85 -9.55 -3.20 2.29
N GLU A 86 -10.24 -2.21 1.70
CA GLU A 86 -9.89 -1.65 0.38
C GLU A 86 -8.55 -0.92 0.39
N LYS A 87 -8.26 -0.16 1.46
CA LYS A 87 -6.96 0.51 1.64
C LYS A 87 -5.83 -0.52 1.65
N CYS A 88 -5.94 -1.56 2.48
CA CYS A 88 -4.96 -2.63 2.56
C CYS A 88 -4.83 -3.41 1.25
N ALA A 89 -5.93 -3.62 0.51
CA ALA A 89 -5.87 -4.27 -0.80
C ALA A 89 -5.05 -3.45 -1.81
N ALA A 90 -5.20 -2.12 -1.79
CA ALA A 90 -4.43 -1.21 -2.63
C ALA A 90 -2.95 -1.17 -2.23
N GLU A 91 -2.65 -1.10 -0.93
CA GLU A 91 -1.26 -1.17 -0.41
C GLU A 91 -0.58 -2.46 -0.85
N ASN A 92 -1.25 -3.61 -0.68
CA ASN A 92 -0.71 -4.91 -1.10
C ASN A 92 -0.53 -5.00 -2.62
N ALA A 93 -1.40 -4.37 -3.41
CA ALA A 93 -1.23 -4.28 -4.86
C ALA A 93 0.00 -3.45 -5.24
N LEU A 94 0.21 -2.30 -4.60
CA LEU A 94 1.37 -1.44 -4.81
C LEU A 94 2.67 -2.14 -4.43
N SER A 95 2.70 -2.80 -3.26
CA SER A 95 3.86 -3.58 -2.82
C SER A 95 4.21 -4.70 -3.82
N LYS A 96 3.21 -5.41 -4.34
CA LYS A 96 3.41 -6.44 -5.38
C LYS A 96 3.95 -5.86 -6.69
N LEU A 97 3.48 -4.68 -7.11
CA LEU A 97 4.01 -4.02 -8.30
C LEU A 97 5.50 -3.64 -8.12
N ARG A 98 5.88 -3.12 -6.95
CA ARG A 98 7.29 -2.80 -6.63
C ARG A 98 8.16 -4.04 -6.58
N GLN A 99 7.71 -5.11 -5.90
CA GLN A 99 8.44 -6.38 -5.81
C GLN A 99 8.69 -7.01 -7.18
N ARG A 100 7.73 -6.88 -8.10
CA ARG A 100 7.86 -7.37 -9.48
C ARG A 100 8.67 -6.43 -10.39
N ARG A 101 9.21 -5.33 -9.86
CA ARG A 101 9.87 -4.24 -10.61
C ARG A 101 9.03 -3.75 -11.79
N LEU A 102 7.71 -3.77 -11.63
CA LEU A 102 6.76 -3.24 -12.63
C LEU A 102 6.53 -1.74 -12.46
N ILE A 103 7.07 -1.16 -11.38
CA ILE A 103 7.14 0.27 -11.05
C ILE A 103 8.42 0.54 -10.25
#